data_AF-A0A8K0NHD3-F1
#
_entry.id   AF-A0A8K0NHD3-F1
#
_cell.length_a   1.000
_cell.length_b   1.000
_cell.length_c   1.000
_cell.angle_alpha   90.00
_cell.angle_beta   90.00
_cell.angle_gamma   90.00
#
_symmetry.space_group_name_H-M   'P 1'
#
loop_
_entity.id
_entity.type
_entity.pdbx_description
1 polymer ?
#
loop_
_entity_poly.entity_id
_entity_poly.type
_entity_poly.pdbx_seq_one_letter_code
_entity_poly.pdbx_strand_id
1 'polypeptide(L)'
;IFGAYLSEHPRPAPSYFGNGECFLWRASTLAPLPLPPSADTTYLTRSTTLAPQSPLESGSSTPAESIRFKAFPYSGLNDCYINCETGFLSVGSGGGHYGLWLDDSLDVGHSSRCDTFGNEPLSDAGEKFHVLGVEIWILGA
;
A
#
# COMPACT_ATOMS: atom_id res chain seq x y z
N ILE A 1 2.17 2.67 4.41
CA ILE A 1 0.76 2.66 4.90
C ILE A 1 -0.03 1.63 4.11
N PHE A 2 -1.10 1.08 4.68
CA PHE A 2 -1.94 0.10 4.02
C PHE A 2 -3.32 0.10 4.64
N GLY A 3 -4.27 -0.55 4.00
CA GLY A 3 -5.63 -0.62 4.49
C GLY A 3 -6.52 -1.46 3.60
N ALA A 4 -7.82 -1.27 3.77
CA ALA A 4 -8.86 -1.92 3.01
C ALA A 4 -9.94 -0.92 2.61
N TYR A 5 -10.62 -1.21 1.51
CA TYR A 5 -11.96 -0.69 1.24
C TYR A 5 -12.98 -1.74 1.69
N LEU A 6 -14.01 -1.28 2.40
CA LEU A 6 -15.11 -2.09 2.90
C LEU A 6 -16.39 -1.64 2.20
N SER A 7 -17.10 -2.57 1.57
CA SER A 7 -18.40 -2.31 0.95
C SER A 7 -19.52 -2.03 1.95
N GLU A 8 -19.31 -2.39 3.21
CA GLU A 8 -20.24 -2.18 4.31
C GLU A 8 -19.51 -1.70 5.58
N HIS A 9 -20.24 -1.02 6.46
CA HIS A 9 -19.68 -0.56 7.74
C HIS A 9 -19.31 -1.76 8.64
N PRO A 10 -18.13 -1.72 9.31
CA PRO A 10 -17.77 -2.68 10.33
C PRO A 10 -18.83 -2.75 11.43
N ARG A 11 -19.31 -3.95 11.71
CA ARG A 11 -20.26 -4.22 12.80
C ARG A 11 -20.09 -5.64 13.30
N PRO A 12 -20.19 -5.89 14.62
CA PRO A 12 -20.21 -7.25 15.13
C PRO A 12 -21.29 -8.09 14.45
N ALA A 13 -20.90 -9.23 13.88
CA ALA A 13 -21.80 -10.12 13.16
C ALA A 13 -21.39 -11.60 13.39
N PRO A 14 -22.35 -12.55 13.36
CA PRO A 14 -22.05 -13.97 13.54
C PRO A 14 -21.39 -14.63 12.32
N SER A 15 -21.29 -13.92 11.19
CA SER A 15 -20.77 -14.43 9.93
C SER A 15 -20.08 -13.32 9.14
N TYR A 16 -19.29 -13.71 8.15
CA TYR A 16 -18.72 -12.77 7.18
C TYR A 16 -19.82 -11.99 6.44
N PHE A 17 -19.54 -10.73 6.12
CA PHE A 17 -20.44 -9.82 5.40
C PHE A 17 -19.65 -8.94 4.41
N GLY A 18 -20.36 -8.09 3.66
CA GLY A 18 -19.80 -7.34 2.54
C GLY A 18 -19.99 -8.07 1.20
N ASN A 19 -19.44 -7.48 0.15
CA ASN A 19 -19.49 -7.97 -1.22
C ASN A 19 -18.09 -7.94 -1.89
N GLY A 20 -18.03 -8.40 -3.14
CA GLY A 20 -16.80 -8.45 -3.95
C GLY A 20 -16.21 -7.09 -4.36
N GLU A 21 -16.79 -5.96 -3.92
CA GLU A 21 -16.19 -4.64 -4.08
C GLU A 21 -15.13 -4.36 -3.01
N CYS A 22 -15.08 -5.14 -1.92
CA CYS A 22 -13.99 -5.07 -0.94
C CYS A 22 -12.64 -5.34 -1.61
N PHE A 23 -11.60 -4.60 -1.18
CA PHE A 23 -10.23 -4.84 -1.62
C PHE A 23 -9.22 -4.39 -0.57
N LEU A 24 -8.03 -5.00 -0.57
CA LEU A 24 -6.90 -4.54 0.23
C LEU A 24 -5.99 -3.64 -0.59
N TRP A 25 -5.23 -2.78 0.06
CA TRP A 25 -4.23 -1.95 -0.62
C TRP A 25 -3.04 -1.66 0.28
N ARG A 26 -1.90 -1.35 -0.34
CA ARG A 26 -0.72 -0.82 0.34
C ARG A 26 -0.04 0.26 -0.48
N ALA A 27 0.57 1.21 0.22
CA ALA A 27 1.37 2.28 -0.34
C ALA A 27 2.68 2.43 0.42
N SER A 28 3.80 2.36 -0.30
CA SER A 28 5.15 2.54 0.26
C SER A 28 5.84 3.70 -0.44
N THR A 29 6.61 4.49 0.30
CA THR A 29 7.47 5.54 -0.28
C THR A 29 8.73 4.89 -0.83
N LEU A 30 9.04 5.16 -2.11
CA LEU A 30 10.31 4.75 -2.67
C LEU A 30 11.37 5.78 -2.31
N ALA A 31 12.42 5.32 -1.63
CA ALA A 31 13.64 6.09 -1.53
C ALA A 31 14.17 6.34 -2.96
N PRO A 32 14.61 7.57 -3.26
CA PRO A 32 15.20 7.85 -4.54
C PRO A 32 16.45 7.02 -4.79
N LEU A 33 16.63 6.54 -6.01
CA LEU A 33 17.87 5.84 -6.36
C LEU A 33 19.06 6.80 -6.20
N PRO A 34 20.23 6.32 -5.75
CA PRO A 34 21.46 7.10 -5.85
C PRO A 34 21.68 7.51 -7.30
N LEU A 35 22.12 8.75 -7.52
CA LEU A 35 22.47 9.21 -8.87
C LEU A 35 23.49 8.25 -9.50
N PRO A 36 23.35 7.90 -10.79
CA PRO A 36 24.31 7.04 -11.45
C PRO A 36 25.72 7.67 -11.43
N PRO A 37 26.78 6.87 -11.32
CA PRO A 37 28.17 7.33 -11.18
C PRO A 37 28.71 8.15 -12.37
N SER A 38 27.94 8.32 -13.45
CA SER A 38 28.36 9.01 -14.68
C SER A 38 28.00 10.50 -14.72
N ALA A 39 27.46 11.08 -13.64
CA ALA A 39 27.11 12.50 -13.60
C ALA A 39 28.29 13.45 -13.32
N ASP A 40 29.51 12.93 -13.13
CA ASP A 40 30.73 13.75 -13.08
C ASP A 40 31.19 14.15 -14.50
N THR A 41 30.60 15.21 -15.06
CA THR A 41 31.10 15.86 -16.29
C THR A 41 32.18 16.93 -16.00
N THR A 42 32.75 16.95 -14.80
CA THR A 42 33.70 17.95 -14.29
C THR A 42 34.99 18.10 -15.13
N TYR A 43 35.24 17.25 -16.14
CA TYR A 43 36.44 17.32 -16.98
C TYR A 43 36.25 17.04 -18.48
N LEU A 44 35.19 17.56 -19.13
CA LEU A 44 35.14 17.63 -20.60
C LEU A 44 35.19 19.07 -21.13
N THR A 45 36.34 19.73 -20.93
CA THR A 45 36.68 20.92 -21.73
C THR A 45 37.21 20.47 -23.10
N ARG A 46 36.33 20.34 -24.08
CA ARG A 46 36.73 20.43 -25.49
C ARG A 46 35.82 21.39 -26.24
N SER A 47 36.21 22.66 -26.19
CA SER A 47 35.71 23.70 -27.09
C SER A 47 35.99 23.32 -28.54
N THR A 48 34.96 23.32 -29.40
CA THR A 48 34.91 24.00 -30.71
C THR A 48 33.55 23.74 -31.38
N THR A 49 32.66 24.73 -31.43
CA THR A 49 31.92 25.24 -32.63
C THR A 49 30.68 26.03 -32.20
N LEU A 50 30.45 27.16 -32.88
CA LEU A 50 29.38 28.13 -32.65
C LEU A 50 28.01 27.57 -33.09
N ALA A 51 27.11 27.35 -32.14
CA ALA A 51 25.66 27.34 -32.36
C ALA A 51 24.96 27.93 -31.12
N PRO A 52 23.82 28.64 -31.26
CA PRO A 52 23.12 29.21 -30.12
C PRO A 52 22.56 28.08 -29.27
N GLN A 53 23.12 27.89 -28.07
CA GLN A 53 22.61 26.96 -27.09
C GLN A 53 21.32 27.55 -26.50
N SER A 54 20.20 26.91 -26.79
CA SER A 54 18.99 27.02 -25.98
C SER A 54 19.36 26.78 -24.51
N PRO A 55 18.75 27.49 -23.55
CA PRO A 55 19.09 27.32 -22.14
C PRO A 55 18.90 25.86 -21.76
N LEU A 56 20.01 25.21 -21.42
CA LEU A 56 20.03 23.89 -20.83
C LEU A 56 19.32 24.04 -19.48
N GLU A 57 18.02 23.74 -19.44
CA GLU A 57 17.30 23.54 -18.20
C GLU A 57 18.04 22.43 -17.44
N SER A 58 18.88 22.88 -16.51
CA SER A 58 19.47 22.05 -15.48
C SER A 58 18.34 21.67 -14.55
N GLY A 59 17.50 20.74 -15.01
CA GLY A 59 16.55 20.03 -14.18
C GLY A 59 17.35 19.20 -13.19
N SER A 60 17.81 19.85 -12.12
CA SER A 60 17.93 19.19 -10.83
C SER A 60 16.52 18.72 -10.50
N SER A 61 16.15 17.55 -11.01
CA SER A 61 15.03 16.82 -10.48
C SER A 61 15.47 16.47 -9.06
N THR A 62 15.07 17.31 -8.11
CA THR A 62 14.94 16.89 -6.72
C THR A 62 14.37 15.49 -6.76
N PRO A 63 15.05 14.48 -6.19
CA PRO A 63 14.55 13.14 -6.26
C PRO A 63 13.20 13.11 -5.55
N ALA A 64 12.12 13.14 -6.32
CA ALA A 64 10.78 13.20 -5.79
C ALA A 64 10.52 11.86 -5.09
N GLU A 65 10.14 11.91 -3.81
CA GLU A 65 9.58 10.75 -3.14
C GLU A 65 8.42 10.24 -3.99
N SER A 66 8.57 9.05 -4.56
CA SER A 66 7.52 8.44 -5.37
C SER A 66 6.75 7.46 -4.51
N ILE A 67 5.42 7.55 -4.54
CA ILE A 67 4.55 6.61 -3.84
C ILE A 67 4.30 5.42 -4.76
N ARG A 68 4.60 4.21 -4.28
CA ARG A 68 4.22 2.97 -4.95
C ARG A 68 2.93 2.45 -4.32
N PHE A 69 1.84 2.50 -5.08
CA PHE A 69 0.55 1.95 -4.69
C PHE A 69 0.33 0.56 -5.30
N LYS A 70 -0.26 -0.37 -4.52
CA LYS A 70 -0.73 -1.67 -5.01
C LYS A 70 -2.10 -1.97 -4.38
N ALA A 71 -3.07 -2.30 -5.21
CA ALA A 71 -4.38 -2.81 -4.79
C ALA A 71 -4.47 -4.33 -5.02
N PHE A 72 -5.30 -4.97 -4.20
CA PHE A 72 -5.57 -6.39 -4.17
C PHE A 72 -7.08 -6.59 -4.25
N PRO A 73 -7.63 -6.64 -5.47
CA PRO A 73 -9.07 -6.83 -5.67
C PRO A 73 -9.49 -8.24 -5.26
N TYR A 74 -10.80 -8.42 -5.11
CA TYR A 74 -11.41 -9.70 -4.84
C TYR A 74 -11.00 -10.77 -5.87
N SER A 75 -10.63 -11.96 -5.40
CA SER A 75 -10.12 -13.08 -6.21
C SER A 75 -11.21 -13.97 -6.82
N GLY A 76 -12.43 -13.95 -6.29
CA GLY A 76 -13.50 -14.87 -6.67
C GLY A 76 -13.47 -16.24 -5.98
N LEU A 77 -12.54 -16.49 -5.04
CA LEU A 77 -12.33 -17.84 -4.49
C LEU A 77 -13.22 -18.17 -3.27
N ASN A 78 -13.65 -17.16 -2.49
CA ASN A 78 -14.55 -17.32 -1.35
C ASN A 78 -15.26 -15.99 -1.02
N ASP A 79 -16.27 -16.01 -0.15
CA ASP A 79 -17.02 -14.79 0.23
C ASP A 79 -16.64 -14.25 1.62
N CYS A 80 -15.42 -14.53 2.09
CA CYS A 80 -14.95 -14.17 3.43
C CYS A 80 -14.41 -12.72 3.48
N TYR A 81 -15.24 -11.73 3.09
CA TYR A 81 -14.79 -10.35 2.89
C TYR A 81 -14.47 -9.60 4.19
N ILE A 82 -15.44 -9.50 5.10
CA ILE A 82 -15.31 -8.76 6.37
C ILE A 82 -15.81 -9.67 7.49
N ASN A 83 -15.01 -9.87 8.52
CA ASN A 83 -15.47 -10.46 9.78
C ASN A 83 -15.10 -9.54 10.93
N CYS A 84 -16.11 -9.18 11.71
CA CYS A 84 -15.97 -8.28 12.84
C CYS A 84 -16.65 -8.93 14.04
N GLU A 85 -15.85 -9.15 15.08
CA GLU A 85 -16.26 -9.71 16.35
C GLU A 85 -15.92 -8.71 17.45
N THR A 86 -16.38 -8.95 18.67
CA THR A 86 -16.06 -8.08 19.81
C THR A 86 -14.55 -8.00 20.06
N GLY A 87 -13.79 -9.05 19.72
CA GLY A 87 -12.35 -9.13 19.97
C GLY A 87 -11.45 -8.71 18.80
N PHE A 88 -11.99 -8.52 17.59
CA PHE A 88 -11.18 -8.16 16.43
C PHE A 88 -11.99 -7.69 15.22
N LEU A 89 -11.29 -7.03 14.29
CA LEU A 89 -11.75 -6.78 12.92
C LEU A 89 -10.79 -7.47 11.95
N SER A 90 -11.35 -8.19 10.97
CA SER A 90 -10.59 -8.79 9.88
C SER A 90 -11.21 -8.53 8.52
N VAL A 91 -10.35 -8.42 7.52
CA VAL A 91 -10.72 -8.15 6.13
C VAL A 91 -9.98 -9.16 5.25
N GLY A 92 -10.73 -10.04 4.63
CA GLY A 92 -10.23 -11.14 3.82
C GLY A 92 -9.72 -12.30 4.67
N SER A 93 -10.18 -13.50 4.35
CA SER A 93 -9.76 -14.72 5.03
C SER A 93 -9.74 -15.91 4.06
N GLY A 94 -8.75 -16.77 4.21
CA GLY A 94 -8.58 -17.95 3.36
C GLY A 94 -7.26 -18.64 3.66
N GLY A 95 -7.20 -19.95 3.46
CA GLY A 95 -6.01 -20.73 3.79
C GLY A 95 -5.61 -20.71 5.28
N GLY A 96 -6.51 -20.31 6.19
CA GLY A 96 -6.23 -20.19 7.63
C GLY A 96 -5.58 -18.88 8.06
N HIS A 97 -5.53 -17.88 7.17
CA HIS A 97 -4.87 -16.60 7.41
C HIS A 97 -5.80 -15.42 7.08
N TYR A 98 -5.51 -14.26 7.67
CA TYR A 98 -6.21 -13.01 7.41
C TYR A 98 -5.42 -12.10 6.47
N GLY A 99 -6.10 -11.49 5.51
CA GLY A 99 -5.50 -10.48 4.65
C GLY A 99 -5.11 -9.22 5.43
N LEU A 100 -6.01 -8.78 6.30
CA LEU A 100 -5.77 -7.76 7.33
C LEU A 100 -6.55 -8.15 8.59
N TRP A 101 -5.92 -8.08 9.75
CA TRP A 101 -6.53 -8.32 11.05
C TRP A 101 -6.04 -7.26 12.03
N LEU A 102 -6.93 -6.78 12.88
CA LEU A 102 -6.67 -5.85 13.98
C LEU A 102 -7.36 -6.36 15.24
N ASP A 103 -6.69 -6.22 16.39
CA ASP A 103 -7.28 -6.52 17.69
C ASP A 103 -8.35 -5.49 18.11
N ASP A 104 -9.06 -5.76 19.21
CA ASP A 104 -10.09 -4.90 19.77
C ASP A 104 -9.58 -3.56 20.31
N SER A 105 -8.31 -3.51 20.75
CA SER A 105 -7.62 -2.27 21.11
C SER A 105 -7.17 -1.44 19.91
N LEU A 106 -7.17 -1.99 18.69
CA LEU A 106 -6.60 -1.39 17.49
C LEU A 106 -5.11 -1.00 17.63
N ASP A 107 -4.36 -1.78 18.41
CA ASP A 107 -2.95 -1.53 18.75
C ASP A 107 -2.01 -2.51 18.03
N VAL A 108 -2.49 -3.73 17.77
CA VAL A 108 -1.74 -4.80 17.12
C VAL A 108 -2.50 -5.31 15.92
N GLY A 109 -1.77 -5.53 14.83
CA GLY A 109 -2.34 -6.13 13.64
C GLY A 109 -1.50 -7.27 13.07
N HIS A 110 -2.17 -8.03 12.22
CA HIS A 110 -1.57 -9.09 11.43
C HIS A 110 -2.05 -9.00 9.98
N SER A 111 -1.17 -9.29 9.04
CA SER A 111 -1.49 -9.36 7.62
C SER A 111 -0.65 -10.44 6.98
N SER A 112 -1.32 -11.43 6.39
CA SER A 112 -0.69 -12.48 5.60
C SER A 112 -1.41 -12.63 4.27
N ARG A 113 -0.94 -13.56 3.45
CA ARG A 113 -1.63 -13.94 2.22
C ARG A 113 -2.96 -14.61 2.56
N CYS A 114 -4.04 -14.17 1.94
CA CYS A 114 -5.34 -14.83 2.03
C CYS A 114 -5.92 -15.16 0.65
N ASP A 115 -6.79 -16.16 0.58
CA ASP A 115 -7.42 -16.57 -0.68
C ASP A 115 -8.40 -15.51 -1.21
N THR A 116 -9.11 -14.77 -0.33
CA THR A 116 -10.14 -13.79 -0.73
C THR A 116 -9.58 -12.70 -1.65
N PHE A 117 -8.36 -12.24 -1.40
CA PHE A 117 -7.75 -11.12 -2.16
C PHE A 117 -6.46 -11.48 -2.87
N GLY A 118 -5.89 -12.67 -2.60
CA GLY A 118 -4.60 -13.09 -3.16
C GLY A 118 -3.45 -12.13 -2.82
N ASN A 119 -3.56 -11.39 -1.71
CA ASN A 119 -2.58 -10.39 -1.33
C ASN A 119 -1.27 -11.02 -0.83
N GLU A 120 -0.19 -10.25 -0.83
CA GLU A 120 0.96 -10.54 0.02
C GLU A 120 0.81 -9.79 1.36
N PRO A 121 1.63 -10.06 2.40
CA PRO A 121 1.65 -9.26 3.62
C PRO A 121 1.71 -7.76 3.31
N LEU A 122 0.78 -7.00 3.89
CA LEU A 122 0.60 -5.59 3.54
C LEU A 122 1.71 -4.70 4.11
N SER A 123 2.30 -5.09 5.25
CA SER A 123 3.40 -4.41 5.90
C SER A 123 4.75 -4.87 5.34
N ASP A 124 5.64 -3.91 5.05
CA ASP A 124 7.01 -4.19 4.61
C ASP A 124 7.90 -4.71 5.76
N ALA A 125 7.46 -4.57 7.02
CA ALA A 125 8.19 -5.06 8.20
C ALA A 125 7.91 -6.54 8.53
N GLY A 126 6.99 -7.19 7.81
CA GLY A 126 6.55 -8.56 8.05
C GLY A 126 5.07 -8.66 8.38
N GLU A 127 4.61 -9.84 8.79
CA GLU A 127 3.17 -10.09 8.94
C GLU A 127 2.56 -9.45 10.19
N LYS A 128 3.32 -9.31 11.28
CA LYS A 128 2.85 -8.67 12.53
C LYS A 128 3.32 -7.22 12.57
N PHE A 129 2.46 -6.32 13.02
CA PHE A 129 2.77 -4.90 13.13
C PHE A 129 2.07 -4.26 14.33
N HIS A 130 2.65 -3.16 14.81
CA HIS A 130 1.99 -2.25 15.73
C HIS A 130 1.29 -1.15 14.95
N VAL A 131 0.15 -0.71 15.45
CA VAL A 131 -0.66 0.33 14.86
C VAL A 131 -0.26 1.67 15.48
N LEU A 132 0.08 2.65 14.63
CA LEU A 132 0.34 4.02 15.08
C LEU A 132 -0.92 4.88 15.06
N GLY A 133 -1.89 4.52 14.23
CA GLY A 133 -3.17 5.18 14.08
C GLY A 133 -4.05 4.44 13.08
N VAL A 134 -5.36 4.48 13.29
CA VAL A 134 -6.39 3.96 12.38
C VAL A 134 -7.31 5.11 11.99
N GLU A 135 -7.59 5.21 10.70
CA GLU A 135 -8.54 6.16 10.16
C GLU A 135 -9.62 5.41 9.39
N ILE A 136 -10.88 5.81 9.58
CA ILE A 136 -12.03 5.27 8.84
C ILE A 136 -12.69 6.44 8.13
N TRP A 137 -12.90 6.27 6.83
CA TRP A 137 -13.47 7.27 5.95
C TRP A 137 -14.74 6.70 5.31
N ILE A 138 -15.77 7.53 5.15
CA ILE A 138 -17.03 7.15 4.48
C ILE A 138 -17.16 7.99 3.21
N LEU A 139 -17.49 7.35 2.09
CA LEU A 139 -17.72 8.02 0.80
C LEU A 139 -19.22 8.12 0.53
N GLY A 140 -19.74 9.34 0.33
CA GLY A 140 -21.14 9.59 -0.02
C GLY A 140 -22.09 9.51 1.18
N ALA A 141 -22.43 10.67 1.75
CA ALA A 141 -23.45 10.82 2.78
C ALA A 141 -24.78 11.26 2.17
#